data_AF-A0A9W4Q192-F1
#
_entry.id   AF-A0A9W4Q192-F1
#
_cell.length_a   1.000
_cell.length_b   1.000
_cell.length_c   1.000
_cell.angle_alpha   90.00
_cell.angle_beta   90.00
_cell.angle_gamma   90.00
#
_symmetry.space_group_name_H-M   'P 1'
#
loop_
_entity.id
_entity.type
_entity.pdbx_description
1 polymer ?
#
loop_
_entity_poly.entity_id
_entity_poly.type
_entity_poly.pdbx_seq_one_letter_code
_entity_poly.pdbx_strand_id
1 'polypeptide(L)'
;MVARTREAGVTVSLVARRCGVSPNQLFTWRRLAEQGALTATAAEEEVVPASAFRAHQEQIRELQRLLGKKTLEVEILQEALTVAEDTKKRRLRSLSLPKDGLP
;
A
#
# COMPACT_ATOMS: atom_id res chain seq x y z
N MET A 1 2.81 -23.28 -23.08
CA MET A 1 1.57 -24.09 -23.13
C MET A 1 0.41 -23.42 -22.40
N VAL A 2 0.55 -23.11 -21.10
CA VAL A 2 -0.49 -22.41 -20.32
C VAL A 2 -0.82 -21.01 -20.87
N ALA A 3 0.16 -20.23 -21.30
CA ALA A 3 -0.08 -18.89 -21.86
C ALA A 3 -1.02 -18.91 -23.09
N ARG A 4 -0.89 -19.91 -23.98
CA ARG A 4 -1.74 -20.08 -25.18
C ARG A 4 -3.21 -20.31 -24.83
N THR A 5 -3.51 -20.81 -23.62
CA THR A 5 -4.88 -21.00 -23.16
C THR A 5 -5.59 -19.70 -22.75
N ARG A 6 -4.88 -18.57 -22.76
CA ARG A 6 -5.41 -17.24 -22.41
C ARG A 6 -5.68 -16.35 -23.63
N GLU A 7 -5.40 -16.84 -24.83
CA GLU A 7 -5.68 -16.15 -26.08
C GLU A 7 -7.21 -16.10 -26.32
N ALA A 8 -7.71 -14.96 -26.80
CA ALA A 8 -9.14 -14.78 -27.06
C ALA A 8 -9.64 -15.82 -28.08
N GLY A 9 -10.73 -16.51 -27.75
CA GLY A 9 -11.30 -17.58 -28.58
C GLY A 9 -10.61 -18.94 -28.49
N VAL A 10 -9.56 -19.09 -27.66
CA VAL A 10 -8.84 -20.36 -27.47
C VAL A 10 -9.34 -21.09 -26.22
N THR A 11 -9.76 -22.35 -26.38
CA THR A 11 -10.19 -23.18 -25.24
C THR A 11 -9.07 -24.06 -24.71
N VAL A 12 -9.19 -24.45 -23.44
CA VAL A 12 -8.24 -25.36 -22.77
C VAL A 12 -8.14 -26.69 -23.49
N SER A 13 -9.28 -27.25 -23.86
CA SER A 13 -9.39 -28.53 -24.53
C SER A 13 -8.74 -28.50 -25.91
N LEU A 14 -8.84 -27.37 -26.64
CA LEU A 14 -8.17 -27.17 -27.92
C LEU A 14 -6.65 -27.22 -27.78
N VAL A 15 -6.10 -26.49 -26.81
CA VAL A 15 -4.66 -26.48 -26.54
C VAL A 15 -4.17 -27.83 -26.03
N ALA A 16 -4.93 -28.48 -25.15
CA ALA A 16 -4.63 -29.81 -24.62
C ALA A 16 -4.52 -30.85 -25.74
N ARG A 17 -5.50 -30.87 -26.66
CA ARG A 17 -5.49 -31.76 -27.83
C ARG A 17 -4.31 -31.49 -28.77
N ARG A 18 -3.99 -30.22 -29.05
CA ARG A 18 -2.84 -29.84 -29.90
C ARG A 18 -1.49 -30.21 -29.29
N CYS A 19 -1.39 -30.20 -27.97
CA CYS A 19 -0.16 -30.51 -27.25
C CYS A 19 -0.09 -31.97 -26.76
N GLY A 20 -1.12 -32.79 -27.01
CA GLY A 20 -1.15 -34.19 -26.58
C GLY A 20 -1.19 -34.38 -25.05
N VAL A 21 -1.67 -33.39 -24.31
CA VAL A 21 -1.76 -33.42 -22.83
C VAL A 21 -3.21 -33.54 -22.39
N SER A 22 -3.45 -34.07 -21.19
CA SER A 22 -4.82 -34.13 -20.66
C SER A 22 -5.33 -32.70 -20.35
N PRO A 23 -6.60 -32.37 -20.67
CA PRO A 23 -7.17 -31.08 -20.31
C PRO A 23 -7.09 -30.81 -18.80
N ASN A 24 -7.27 -31.83 -17.97
CA ASN A 24 -7.24 -31.72 -16.52
C ASN A 24 -5.85 -31.27 -16.00
N GLN A 25 -4.76 -31.82 -16.54
CA GLN A 25 -3.40 -31.35 -16.24
C GLN A 25 -3.22 -29.89 -16.64
N LEU A 26 -3.72 -29.49 -17.81
CA LEU A 26 -3.60 -28.12 -18.30
C LEU A 26 -4.42 -27.12 -17.48
N PHE A 27 -5.57 -27.53 -16.91
CA PHE A 27 -6.32 -26.75 -15.93
C PHE A 27 -5.54 -26.58 -14.62
N THR A 28 -4.96 -27.66 -14.08
CA THR A 28 -4.13 -27.61 -12.89
C THR A 28 -2.93 -26.68 -13.08
N TRP A 29 -2.24 -26.79 -14.21
CA TRP A 29 -1.12 -25.91 -14.56
C TRP A 29 -1.55 -24.44 -14.73
N ARG A 30 -2.73 -24.18 -15.30
CA ARG A 30 -3.25 -22.80 -15.34
C ARG A 30 -3.48 -22.23 -13.94
N ARG A 31 -4.13 -23.00 -13.07
CA ARG A 31 -4.37 -22.61 -11.69
C ARG A 31 -3.05 -22.34 -10.95
N LEU A 32 -2.06 -23.21 -11.10
CA LEU A 32 -0.74 -23.04 -10.51
C LEU A 32 -0.01 -21.81 -11.08
N ALA A 33 -0.10 -21.53 -12.37
CA ALA A 33 0.43 -20.29 -12.95
C ALA A 33 -0.25 -19.03 -12.41
N GLU A 34 -1.57 -19.05 -12.18
CA GLU A 34 -2.30 -17.93 -11.56
C GLU A 34 -1.90 -17.71 -10.10
N GLN A 35 -1.56 -18.80 -9.41
CA GLN A 35 -1.04 -18.78 -8.05
C GLN A 35 0.46 -18.46 -7.99
N GLY A 36 1.15 -18.31 -9.13
CA GLY A 36 2.60 -18.06 -9.20
C GLY A 36 3.47 -19.32 -9.00
N ALA A 37 2.87 -20.49 -8.82
CA ALA A 37 3.54 -21.74 -8.50
C ALA A 37 4.29 -22.38 -9.69
N LEU A 38 3.94 -22.07 -10.95
CA LEU A 38 4.68 -22.58 -12.12
C LEU A 38 5.96 -21.81 -12.44
N THR A 39 6.15 -20.63 -11.85
CA THR A 39 7.36 -19.81 -12.03
C THR A 39 8.42 -20.09 -10.94
N ALA A 40 8.12 -20.96 -9.99
CA ALA A 40 8.94 -21.24 -8.81
C ALA A 40 10.07 -22.25 -9.04
N THR A 41 10.13 -22.93 -10.18
CA THR A 41 11.17 -23.94 -10.46
C THR A 41 12.37 -23.42 -11.24
N ALA A 42 12.41 -22.12 -11.59
CA ALA A 42 13.48 -21.56 -12.43
C ALA A 42 14.40 -20.54 -11.72
N ALA A 43 13.95 -19.96 -10.60
CA ALA A 43 14.73 -19.02 -9.82
C ALA A 43 14.57 -19.40 -8.34
N GLU A 44 15.66 -19.80 -7.68
CA GLU A 44 15.71 -20.20 -6.28
C GLU A 44 15.47 -19.01 -5.31
N GLU A 45 14.47 -18.18 -5.57
CA GLU A 45 14.08 -17.04 -4.74
C GLU A 45 12.80 -17.35 -3.94
N GLU A 46 12.66 -16.76 -2.75
CA GLU A 46 11.48 -16.91 -1.90
C GLU A 46 10.27 -16.22 -2.54
N VAL A 47 9.38 -17.02 -3.13
CA VAL A 47 8.26 -16.49 -3.93
C VAL A 47 7.07 -16.16 -3.04
N VAL A 48 6.76 -14.88 -2.91
CA VAL A 48 5.47 -14.41 -2.39
C VAL A 48 4.41 -14.56 -3.49
N PRO A 49 3.28 -15.25 -3.25
CA PRO A 49 2.20 -15.34 -4.22
C PRO A 49 1.75 -13.95 -4.70
N ALA A 50 1.44 -13.80 -6.00
CA ALA A 50 1.03 -12.51 -6.57
C ALA A 50 -0.15 -11.86 -5.84
N SER A 51 -1.02 -12.66 -5.21
CA SER A 51 -2.11 -12.18 -4.34
C SER A 51 -1.60 -11.58 -3.03
N ALA A 52 -0.64 -12.22 -2.36
CA ALA A 52 -0.03 -11.72 -1.14
C ALA A 52 0.82 -10.47 -1.41
N PHE A 53 1.53 -10.43 -2.55
CA PHE A 53 2.25 -9.24 -2.98
C PHE A 53 1.30 -8.04 -3.20
N ARG A 54 0.16 -8.24 -3.87
CA ARG A 54 -0.87 -7.19 -4.03
C ARG A 54 -1.45 -6.75 -2.68
N ALA A 55 -1.74 -7.68 -1.78
CA ALA A 55 -2.24 -7.36 -0.45
C ALA A 55 -1.23 -6.49 0.34
N HIS A 56 0.07 -6.81 0.26
CA HIS A 56 1.12 -5.99 0.87
C HIS A 56 1.24 -4.61 0.23
N GLN A 57 1.11 -4.51 -1.10
CA GLN A 57 1.09 -3.21 -1.78
C GLN A 57 -0.09 -2.34 -1.32
N GLU A 58 -1.27 -2.93 -1.12
CA GLU A 58 -2.44 -2.22 -0.58
C GLU A 58 -2.21 -1.76 0.87
N GLN A 59 -1.64 -2.62 1.72
CA GLN A 59 -1.27 -2.26 3.09
C GLN A 59 -0.27 -1.11 3.12
N ILE A 60 0.75 -1.14 2.27
CA ILE A 60 1.76 -0.06 2.17
C ILE A 60 1.09 1.26 1.80
N ARG A 61 0.20 1.26 0.79
CA ARG A 61 -0.53 2.48 0.37
C ARG A 61 -1.38 3.03 1.50
N GLU A 62 -2.09 2.17 2.22
CA GLU A 62 -2.94 2.59 3.33
C GLU A 62 -2.12 3.15 4.49
N LEU A 63 -1.00 2.52 4.83
CA LEU A 63 -0.08 3.02 5.85
C LEU A 63 0.51 4.38 5.47
N GLN A 64 0.93 4.57 4.21
CA GLN A 64 1.40 5.86 3.71
C GLN A 64 0.32 6.94 3.82
N ARG A 65 -0.94 6.60 3.49
CA ARG A 65 -2.10 7.50 3.60
C ARG A 65 -2.38 7.89 5.06
N LEU A 66 -2.32 6.93 5.98
CA LEU A 66 -2.53 7.16 7.42
C LEU A 66 -1.40 8.00 8.02
N LEU A 67 -0.16 7.71 7.64
CA LEU A 67 1.01 8.48 8.05
C LEU A 67 0.87 9.94 7.64
N GLY A 68 0.53 10.23 6.38
CA GLY A 68 0.33 11.61 5.91
C GLY A 68 -0.74 12.36 6.70
N LYS A 69 -1.87 11.71 7.03
CA LYS A 69 -2.91 12.31 7.89
C LYS A 69 -2.37 12.66 9.28
N LYS A 70 -1.61 11.75 9.89
CA LYS A 70 -1.06 11.95 11.23
C LYS A 70 0.04 13.01 11.26
N THR A 71 0.85 13.10 10.22
CA THR A 71 1.85 14.18 10.07
C THR A 71 1.18 15.55 10.05
N LEU A 72 0.13 15.73 9.23
CA LEU A 72 -0.61 16.99 9.18
C LEU A 72 -1.27 17.34 10.52
N GLU A 73 -1.86 16.36 11.21
CA GLU A 73 -2.45 16.57 12.54
C GLU A 73 -1.40 17.04 13.55
N VAL A 74 -0.20 16.44 13.54
CA VAL A 74 0.91 16.83 14.42
C VAL A 74 1.39 18.25 14.12
N GLU A 75 1.55 18.61 12.84
CA GLU A 75 1.96 19.96 12.43
C GLU A 75 0.96 21.02 12.93
N ILE A 76 -0.34 20.80 12.71
CA ILE A 76 -1.40 21.71 13.17
C ILE A 76 -1.38 21.85 14.70
N LEU A 77 -1.22 20.75 15.43
CA LEU A 77 -1.18 20.78 16.89
C LEU A 77 0.06 21.51 17.41
N GLN A 78 1.21 21.35 16.74
CA GLN A 78 2.42 22.09 17.07
C GLN A 78 2.26 23.59 16.81
N GLU A 79 1.65 23.98 15.68
CA GLU A 79 1.31 25.38 15.40
C GLU A 79 0.34 25.96 16.45
N ALA A 80 -0.70 25.22 16.84
CA ALA A 80 -1.61 25.66 17.88
C ALA A 80 -0.89 25.85 19.23
N LEU A 81 0.06 24.97 19.56
CA LEU A 81 0.86 25.07 20.78
C LEU A 81 1.74 26.33 20.77
N THR A 82 2.43 26.62 19.67
CA THR A 82 3.29 27.82 19.57
C THR A 82 2.48 29.11 19.70
N VAL A 83 1.31 29.18 19.06
CA VAL A 83 0.37 30.31 19.18
C VAL A 83 -0.12 30.48 20.63
N ALA A 84 -0.43 29.37 21.31
CA ALA A 84 -0.87 29.40 22.71
C ALA A 84 0.23 29.90 23.66
N GLU A 85 1.47 29.44 23.46
CA GLU A 85 2.62 29.90 24.24
C GLU A 85 2.88 31.39 24.06
N ASP A 86 2.82 31.90 22.82
CA ASP A 86 3.04 33.32 22.55
C ASP A 86 1.92 34.20 23.09
N THR A 87 0.68 33.71 23.06
CA THR A 87 -0.45 34.36 23.71
C THR A 87 -0.24 34.43 25.22
N LYS A 88 0.22 33.35 25.85
CA LYS A 88 0.54 33.31 27.28
C LYS A 88 1.67 34.28 27.62
N LYS A 89 2.77 34.29 26.85
CA LYS A 89 3.89 35.24 27.01
C LYS A 89 3.41 36.69 26.91
N ARG A 90 2.57 37.01 25.92
CA ARG A 90 1.99 38.34 25.74
C ARG A 90 1.12 38.75 26.93
N ARG A 91 0.24 37.87 27.43
CA ARG A 91 -0.59 38.15 28.61
C ARG A 91 0.28 38.41 29.85
N LEU A 92 1.29 37.58 30.09
CA LEU A 92 2.20 37.77 31.22
C LEU A 92 2.95 39.11 31.11
N ARG A 93 3.44 39.47 29.92
CA ARG A 93 4.08 40.78 29.69
C ARG A 93 3.14 41.97 29.92
N SER A 94 1.86 41.86 29.55
CA SER A 94 0.88 42.92 29.81
C SER A 94 0.54 43.09 31.30
N LEU A 95 0.66 42.03 32.09
CA LEU A 95 0.44 42.07 33.54
C LEU A 95 1.66 42.63 34.30
N SER A 96 2.85 42.55 33.71
CA SER A 96 4.10 43.07 34.30
C SER A 96 4.45 44.50 33.90
N LEU A 97 3.67 45.15 33.02
CA LEU A 97 3.88 46.56 32.69
C LEU A 97 3.51 47.41 33.92
N PRO A 98 4.39 48.30 34.40
CA PRO A 98 4.01 49.25 35.44
C PRO A 98 2.88 50.12 34.91
N LYS A 99 1.86 50.34 35.74
CA LYS A 99 0.86 51.38 35.52
C LYS A 99 1.53 52.74 35.79
N ASP A 100 2.46 53.14 34.92
CA ASP A 100 3.11 54.44 35.05
C ASP A 100 2.10 55.55 34.72
N GLY A 101 2.07 56.52 35.63
CA GLY A 101 0.98 57.44 35.88
C GLY A 101 0.60 58.33 34.70
N LEU A 102 -0.70 58.59 34.60
CA LEU A 102 -1.21 59.78 33.91
C LEU A 102 -0.77 61.05 34.66
N PRO A 103 -0.58 62.18 33.94
CA PRO A 103 -0.04 63.43 34.47
C PRO A 103 -0.89 64.05 35.59
#